data_AF-A0A8T4ZIE3-F1
#
_entry.id   AF-A0A8T4ZIE3-F1
#
_cell.length_a   1.000
_cell.length_b   1.000
_cell.length_c   1.000
_cell.angle_alpha   90.00
_cell.angle_beta   90.00
_cell.angle_gamma   90.00
#
_symmetry.space_group_name_H-M   'P 1'
#
loop_
_entity.id
_entity.type
_entity.pdbx_description
1 polymer ?
#
loop_
_entity_poly.entity_id
_entity_poly.type
_entity_poly.pdbx_seq_one_letter_code
_entity_poly.pdbx_strand_id
1 'polypeptide(L)' 'MRSLEENKYSEGFDKDLQGLVVEGSPGRVNIIGEHTDYDEGFVPLMPINMNVWVAGKPQEKRTIKFIIRVGLF' A
#
# COMPACT_ATOMS: atom_id res chain seq x y z
N MET A 1 19.71 -0.50 10.84
CA MET A 1 18.45 -0.48 11.61
C MET A 1 17.36 -0.74 10.59
N ARG A 2 16.63 -1.87 10.66
CA ARG A 2 15.55 -2.18 9.70
C ARG A 2 14.33 -1.31 9.99
N SER A 3 13.62 -0.84 8.97
CA SER A 3 12.39 -0.07 9.18
C SER A 3 11.33 -0.96 9.85
N LEU A 4 10.41 -0.37 10.62
CA LEU A 4 9.27 -1.07 11.23
C LEU A 4 8.43 -1.84 10.19
N GLU A 5 8.56 -1.48 8.92
CA GLU A 5 7.80 -2.00 7.78
C GLU A 5 8.34 -3.35 7.28
N GLU A 6 9.65 -3.55 7.27
CA GLU A 6 10.27 -4.85 6.90
C GLU A 6 9.88 -5.96 7.90
N ASN A 7 9.75 -5.61 9.19
CA ASN A 7 9.35 -6.57 10.22
C ASN A 7 7.90 -7.05 10.02
N LYS A 8 6.99 -6.18 9.55
CA LYS A 8 5.56 -6.51 9.35
C LYS A 8 5.33 -7.53 8.20
N TYR A 9 6.19 -7.54 7.17
CA TYR A 9 6.13 -8.57 6.12
C TYR A 9 6.47 -9.97 6.65
N SER A 10 7.48 -10.06 7.53
CA SER A 10 8.00 -11.35 8.03
C SER A 10 7.02 -12.13 8.91
N GLU A 11 5.99 -11.47 9.47
CA GLU A 11 4.97 -12.09 10.33
C GLU A 11 3.84 -12.79 9.54
N GLY A 12 3.79 -12.63 8.21
CA GLY A 12 2.72 -13.22 7.38
C GLY A 12 3.18 -13.94 6.12
N PHE A 13 4.46 -13.85 5.79
CA PHE A 13 5.05 -14.41 4.57
C PHE A 13 6.33 -15.20 4.88
N ASP A 14 6.80 -15.90 3.85
CA ASP A 14 8.05 -16.65 3.91
C ASP A 14 9.21 -15.72 4.31
N LYS A 15 10.05 -16.17 5.24
CA LYS A 15 11.05 -15.31 5.93
C LYS A 15 12.23 -14.93 5.05
N ASP A 16 12.23 -15.37 3.80
CA ASP A 16 13.20 -14.95 2.80
C ASP A 16 12.86 -13.54 2.29
N LEU A 17 13.61 -12.56 2.79
CA LEU A 17 13.50 -11.15 2.48
C LEU A 17 14.36 -10.73 1.28
N GLN A 18 15.11 -11.64 0.65
CA GLN A 18 15.96 -11.29 -0.48
C GLN A 18 15.09 -10.84 -1.68
N GLY A 19 15.38 -9.64 -2.20
CA GLY A 19 14.61 -9.05 -3.29
C GLY A 19 13.21 -8.57 -2.90
N LEU A 20 12.92 -8.45 -1.60
CA LEU A 20 11.68 -7.85 -1.12
C LEU A 20 11.68 -6.34 -1.39
N VAL A 21 10.60 -5.86 -2.00
CA VAL A 21 10.31 -4.44 -2.15
C VAL A 21 9.09 -4.12 -1.31
N VAL A 22 9.16 -3.03 -0.54
CA VAL A 22 8.07 -2.51 0.28
C VAL A 22 7.79 -1.09 -0.15
N GLU A 23 6.54 -0.80 -0.51
CA GLU A 23 6.09 0.52 -0.94
C GLU A 23 4.76 0.86 -0.27
N GLY A 24 4.57 2.13 0.04
CA GLY A 24 3.38 2.66 0.68
C GLY A 24 2.73 3.75 -0.17
N SER A 25 1.41 3.80 -0.16
CA SER A 25 0.66 4.89 -0.77
C SER A 25 -0.41 5.42 0.20
N PRO A 26 -0.54 6.75 0.36
CA PRO A 26 -1.54 7.32 1.23
C PRO A 26 -2.94 7.20 0.63
N GLY A 27 -3.92 7.02 1.50
CA GLY A 27 -5.29 7.40 1.19
C GLY A 27 -5.39 8.92 0.96
N ARG A 28 -6.57 9.35 0.52
CA ARG A 28 -6.88 10.77 0.33
C ARG A 28 -8.25 11.10 0.91
N VAL A 29 -8.46 12.38 1.12
CA VAL A 29 -9.80 12.98 1.20
C VAL A 29 -9.93 14.05 0.13
N ASN A 30 -11.16 14.28 -0.33
CA ASN A 30 -11.46 15.44 -1.15
C ASN A 30 -11.79 16.58 -0.19
N ILE A 31 -11.15 17.74 -0.36
CA ILE A 31 -11.46 18.92 0.46
C ILE A 31 -12.81 19.53 0.02
N ILE A 32 -13.05 19.54 -1.29
CA ILE A 32 -14.28 19.98 -1.98
C ILE A 32 -14.30 19.33 -3.37
N GLY A 33 -15.38 19.53 -4.14
CA GLY A 33 -15.48 19.05 -5.52
C GLY A 33 -15.93 17.60 -5.62
N GLU A 34 -16.71 17.11 -4.63
CA GLU A 34 -17.35 15.80 -4.73
C GLU A 34 -18.23 15.73 -5.97
N HIS A 35 -18.20 14.58 -6.65
CA HIS A 35 -19.02 14.33 -7.83
C HIS A 35 -18.72 15.25 -9.03
N THR A 36 -17.51 15.82 -9.11
CA THR A 36 -17.10 16.67 -10.24
C THR A 36 -15.92 16.11 -11.04
N ASP A 37 -15.23 15.10 -10.51
CA ASP A 37 -14.07 14.45 -11.14
C ASP A 37 -14.41 13.82 -12.49
N TYR A 38 -15.59 13.22 -12.61
CA TYR A 38 -16.05 12.61 -13.85
C TYR A 38 -16.66 13.61 -14.85
N ASP A 39 -16.87 14.86 -14.45
CA ASP A 39 -17.43 15.95 -15.26
C ASP A 39 -16.36 16.99 -15.63
N GLU A 40 -15.09 16.61 -15.64
CA GLU A 40 -13.94 17.51 -15.93
C GLU A 40 -13.79 18.70 -14.96
N GLY A 41 -14.38 18.59 -13.76
CA GLY A 41 -14.28 19.58 -12.69
C GLY A 41 -12.96 19.55 -11.94
N PHE A 42 -12.69 20.60 -11.17
CA PHE A 42 -11.49 20.69 -10.32
C PHE A 42 -11.71 20.00 -8.97
N VAL A 43 -10.81 19.06 -8.61
CA VAL A 43 -10.90 18.29 -7.36
C VAL A 43 -9.60 18.43 -6.55
N PRO A 44 -9.56 19.33 -5.56
CA PRO A 44 -8.41 19.46 -4.66
C PRO A 44 -8.37 18.29 -3.66
N LEU A 45 -7.39 17.41 -3.86
CA LEU A 45 -7.12 16.23 -3.03
C LEU A 45 -6.14 16.54 -1.90
N MET A 46 -6.37 15.98 -0.72
CA MET A 46 -5.41 15.99 0.39
C MET A 46 -5.03 14.56 0.78
N PRO A 47 -3.75 14.19 0.70
CA PRO A 47 -3.26 12.95 1.30
C PRO A 47 -3.51 12.93 2.80
N ILE A 48 -3.86 11.77 3.35
CA ILE A 48 -4.08 11.56 4.78
C ILE A 48 -3.09 10.52 5.32
N ASN A 49 -2.85 10.53 6.63
CA ASN A 49 -1.97 9.58 7.30
C ASN A 49 -2.64 8.21 7.51
N MET A 50 -3.29 7.69 6.48
CA MET A 50 -3.87 6.36 6.41
C MET A 50 -3.32 5.69 5.15
N ASN A 51 -2.24 4.93 5.32
CA ASN A 51 -1.51 4.33 4.20
C ASN A 51 -1.97 2.90 3.92
N VAL A 52 -1.94 2.52 2.64
CA VAL A 52 -1.91 1.12 2.21
C VAL A 52 -0.47 0.76 1.88
N TRP A 53 0.02 -0.31 2.50
CA TRP A 53 1.37 -0.82 2.29
C TRP A 53 1.31 -2.10 1.47
N VAL A 54 2.23 -2.23 0.52
CA VAL A 54 2.42 -3.43 -0.28
C VAL A 54 3.87 -3.88 -0.12
N ALA A 55 4.04 -5.17 0.14
CA ALA A 55 5.34 -5.81 0.20
C ALA A 55 5.32 -7.04 -0.71
N GLY A 56 6.29 -7.13 -1.62
CA GLY A 56 6.32 -8.17 -2.65
C GLY A 56 7.71 -8.46 -3.17
N LYS A 57 7.88 -9.67 -3.69
CA LYS A 57 9.09 -10.11 -4.40
C LYS A 57 8.69 -10.90 -5.65
N PRO A 58 9.52 -10.94 -6.69
CA PRO A 58 9.29 -11.78 -7.85
C PRO A 58 9.11 -13.25 -7.46
N GLN A 59 8.23 -13.95 -8.17
CA GLN A 59 8.00 -15.39 -8.01
C GLN A 59 8.47 -16.09 -9.29
N GLU A 60 9.17 -17.22 -9.15
CA GLU A 60 9.67 -17.99 -10.30
C GLU A 60 8.52 -18.59 -11.14
N LYS A 61 7.43 -18.93 -10.46
CA LYS A 61 6.18 -19.38 -11.07
C LYS A 61 5.39 -18.19 -11.60
N ARG A 62 4.68 -18.36 -12.71
CA ARG A 62 3.74 -17.39 -13.29
C ARG A 62 2.42 -17.31 -12.51
N THR A 63 2.50 -17.22 -11.19
CA THR A 63 1.36 -17.18 -10.27
C THR A 63 1.56 -16.06 -9.27
N ILE A 64 0.48 -15.37 -8.94
CA ILE A 64 0.51 -14.32 -7.92
C ILE A 64 -0.18 -14.84 -6.66
N LYS A 65 0.46 -14.66 -5.50
CA LYS A 65 -0.12 -14.93 -4.18
C LYS A 65 -0.34 -13.59 -3.48
N PHE A 66 -1.61 -13.23 -3.30
CA PHE A 66 -1.99 -12.07 -2.52
C PHE A 66 -2.38 -12.47 -1.10
N ILE A 67 -1.94 -11.69 -0.12
CA ILE A 67 -2.45 -11.74 1.25
C ILE A 67 -2.78 -10.31 1.64
N ILE A 68 -4.01 -10.11 2.11
CA ILE A 68 -4.47 -8.82 2.61
C ILE A 68 -4.61 -8.95 4.12
N ARG A 69 -4.03 -8.00 4.85
CA ARG A 69 -4.22 -7.86 6.30
C ARG A 69 -4.75 -6.47 6.58
N VAL A 70 -5.77 -6.39 7.43
CA VAL A 70 -6.35 -5.14 7.90
C VAL A 70 -6.13 -5.07 9.40
N GLY A 71 -5.51 -3.99 9.87
CA GLY A 71 -5.23 -3.76 11.27
C GLY A 71 -4.84 -2.31 11.51
N LEU A 72 -5.03 -1.84 12.75
CA LEU A 72 -4.46 -0.58 13.21
C LEU A 72 -2.96 -0.81 13.43
N PHE A 73 -2.13 0.00 12.78
CA PHE A 73 -0.68 -0.17 12.69
C PHE A 73 0.11 0.69 13.65
#